data_AF-W8YCM5-F1
#
_entry.id   AF-W8YCM5-F1
#
_cell.length_a   1.000
_cell.length_b   1.000
_cell.length_c   1.000
_cell.angle_alpha   90.00
_cell.angle_beta   90.00
_cell.angle_gamma   90.00
#
_symmetry.space_group_name_H-M   'P 1'
#
loop_
_entity.id
_entity.type
_entity.pdbx_description
1 polymer ?
#
loop_
_entity_poly.entity_id
_entity_poly.type
_entity_poly.pdbx_seq_one_letter_code
_entity_poly.pdbx_strand_id
1 'polypeptide(L)'
;MSNSKASKPRQKNTAEMKSNAGTSIYNTATASGNFLRIPIELNHYQWIDGFKIEMFILFGIIANKYNPKYGYAFPTHYQLMAEYNKSINVLRSHIRKLVEVGLLSVQTANTGNNHCYVPHEPLTKEEFFKKFPCAKRNYDKKMKWIEVRERKDHGKLRESHEDPEEFSF
;
A
#
# COMPACT_ATOMS: atom_id res chain seq x y z
N MET A 1 28.88 -7.80 35.52
CA MET A 1 28.00 -6.60 35.62
C MET A 1 27.65 -6.15 34.22
N SER A 2 26.43 -6.47 33.76
CA SER A 2 25.91 -6.09 32.45
C SER A 2 25.30 -4.69 32.55
N ASN A 3 25.79 -3.74 31.75
CA ASN A 3 25.25 -2.38 31.72
C ASN A 3 24.51 -2.20 30.39
N SER A 4 23.22 -2.55 30.37
CA SER A 4 22.33 -2.28 29.24
C SER A 4 21.97 -0.80 29.23
N LYS A 5 22.65 0.00 28.38
CA LYS A 5 22.22 1.37 28.09
C LYS A 5 20.87 1.33 27.38
N ALA A 6 19.81 1.69 28.09
CA ALA A 6 18.49 1.89 27.53
C ALA A 6 18.55 2.97 26.43
N SER A 7 18.16 2.62 25.20
CA SER A 7 18.06 3.57 24.10
C SER A 7 16.97 4.58 24.39
N LYS A 8 17.29 5.88 24.39
CA LYS A 8 16.29 6.94 24.53
C LYS A 8 15.25 6.83 23.40
N PRO A 9 13.95 6.95 23.68
CA PRO A 9 12.92 6.93 22.65
C PRO A 9 13.11 8.12 21.70
N ARG A 10 12.95 7.88 20.39
CA ARG A 10 12.94 8.93 19.35
C ARG A 10 11.89 9.99 19.73
N GLN A 11 12.32 11.23 19.95
CA GLN A 11 11.39 12.36 20.08
C GLN A 11 10.58 12.48 18.80
N LYS A 12 9.25 12.45 18.94
CA LYS A 12 8.32 12.70 17.83
C LYS A 12 8.16 14.20 17.69
N ASN A 13 8.37 14.73 16.49
CA ASN A 13 8.20 16.14 16.12
C ASN A 13 6.73 16.53 15.90
N THR A 14 5.79 15.85 16.55
CA THR A 14 4.34 16.00 16.31
C THR A 14 3.82 17.41 16.64
N ALA A 15 4.49 18.15 17.53
CA ALA A 15 4.14 19.53 17.85
C ALA A 15 4.44 20.51 16.70
N GLU A 16 5.50 20.26 15.91
CA GLU A 16 5.88 21.07 14.74
C GLU A 16 4.98 20.78 13.52
N MET A 17 4.29 19.63 13.51
CA MET A 17 3.45 19.17 12.40
C MET A 17 2.01 19.68 12.44
N LYS A 18 1.59 20.44 13.46
CA LYS A 18 0.29 21.14 13.44
C LYS A 18 0.38 22.32 12.46
N SER A 19 0.44 22.02 11.17
CA SER A 19 0.59 23.03 10.13
C SER A 19 -0.78 23.53 9.66
N ASN A 20 -0.90 24.85 9.51
CA ASN A 20 -1.95 25.48 8.71
C ASN A 20 -1.53 25.51 7.23
N ALA A 21 -0.87 24.46 6.74
CA ALA A 21 -0.27 24.46 5.42
C ALA A 21 -1.38 24.54 4.35
N GLY A 22 -1.48 25.69 3.69
CA GLY A 22 -2.34 25.87 2.52
C GLY A 22 -1.71 25.19 1.32
N THR A 23 -2.20 24.00 0.97
CA THR A 23 -1.80 23.30 -0.26
C THR A 23 -2.81 23.58 -1.37
N SER A 24 -2.32 23.76 -2.60
CA SER A 24 -3.18 23.86 -3.78
C SER A 24 -3.90 22.55 -4.08
N ILE A 25 -5.06 22.62 -4.74
CA ILE A 25 -5.78 21.44 -5.23
C ILE A 25 -4.93 20.72 -6.26
N TYR A 26 -4.73 19.41 -6.06
CA TYR A 26 -4.04 18.56 -7.01
C TYR A 26 -4.97 18.14 -8.14
N ASN A 27 -4.73 18.65 -9.36
CA ASN A 27 -5.49 18.29 -10.56
C ASN A 27 -4.72 17.25 -11.39
N THR A 28 -5.24 16.02 -11.44
CA THR A 28 -4.63 14.91 -12.17
C THR A 28 -4.57 15.13 -13.68
N ALA A 29 -5.48 15.93 -14.25
CA ALA A 29 -5.52 16.20 -15.70
C ALA A 29 -4.39 17.11 -16.17
N THR A 30 -3.83 17.92 -15.27
CA THR A 30 -2.77 18.91 -15.57
C THR A 30 -1.50 18.67 -14.76
N ALA A 31 -1.41 17.56 -14.03
CA ALA A 31 -0.26 17.25 -13.18
C ALA A 31 0.99 17.02 -14.04
N SER A 32 2.09 17.68 -13.68
CA SER A 32 3.41 17.49 -14.27
C SER A 32 4.39 16.96 -13.22
N GLY A 33 5.40 16.21 -13.66
CA GLY A 33 6.44 15.66 -12.78
C GLY A 33 6.68 14.16 -12.96
N ASN A 34 7.45 13.59 -12.03
CA ASN A 34 7.77 12.16 -12.03
C ASN A 34 6.71 11.39 -11.23
N PHE A 35 6.08 10.42 -11.87
CA PHE A 35 5.04 9.59 -11.26
C PHE A 35 5.58 8.22 -10.91
N LEU A 36 5.22 7.74 -9.73
CA LEU A 36 5.38 6.33 -9.41
C LEU A 36 4.26 5.56 -10.10
N ARG A 37 4.58 4.81 -11.15
CA ARG A 37 3.59 3.99 -11.86
C ARG A 37 3.30 2.74 -11.04
N ILE A 38 2.04 2.57 -10.64
CA ILE A 38 1.56 1.43 -9.86
C ILE A 38 0.30 0.88 -10.56
N PRO A 39 0.24 -0.42 -10.90
CA PRO A 39 -0.97 -1.02 -11.47
C PRO A 39 -2.12 -1.03 -10.45
N ILE A 40 -3.33 -0.74 -10.91
CA ILE A 40 -4.51 -0.63 -10.04
C ILE A 40 -4.95 -2.00 -9.51
N GLU A 41 -4.60 -3.07 -10.22
CA GLU A 41 -4.85 -4.48 -9.91
C GLU A 41 -4.16 -4.90 -8.60
N LEU A 42 -3.13 -4.17 -8.14
CA LEU A 42 -2.56 -4.38 -6.81
C LEU A 42 -3.61 -4.23 -5.69
N ASN A 43 -4.67 -3.46 -5.92
CA ASN A 43 -5.76 -3.31 -4.95
C ASN A 43 -6.41 -4.65 -4.58
N HIS A 44 -6.30 -5.70 -5.39
CA HIS A 44 -6.85 -7.01 -5.04
C HIS A 44 -6.06 -7.66 -3.89
N TYR A 45 -4.75 -7.41 -3.83
CA TYR A 45 -3.84 -7.98 -2.84
C TYR A 45 -4.06 -7.44 -1.42
N GLN A 46 -4.78 -6.33 -1.25
CA GLN A 46 -5.13 -5.80 0.08
C GLN A 46 -5.96 -6.79 0.92
N TRP A 47 -6.59 -7.78 0.28
CA TRP A 47 -7.42 -8.79 0.94
C TRP A 47 -6.62 -10.01 1.44
N ILE A 48 -5.32 -10.09 1.13
CA ILE A 48 -4.42 -11.12 1.68
C ILE A 48 -3.97 -10.69 3.09
N ASP A 49 -4.09 -11.61 4.04
CA ASP A 49 -3.65 -11.35 5.41
C ASP A 49 -2.15 -11.02 5.47
N GLY A 50 -1.84 -9.95 6.22
CA GLY A 50 -0.48 -9.43 6.36
C GLY A 50 0.03 -8.65 5.15
N PHE A 51 -0.72 -8.57 4.05
CA PHE A 51 -0.39 -7.68 2.93
C PHE A 51 -0.78 -6.24 3.30
N LYS A 52 0.14 -5.28 3.12
CA LYS A 52 -0.06 -3.89 3.52
C LYS A 52 0.02 -2.96 2.32
N ILE A 53 -0.70 -1.83 2.38
CA ILE A 53 -0.65 -0.77 1.35
C ILE A 53 0.79 -0.30 1.10
N GLU A 54 1.63 -0.25 2.15
CA GLU A 54 3.04 0.11 2.00
C GLU A 54 3.77 -0.82 1.01
N MET A 55 3.36 -2.08 0.86
CA MET A 55 3.96 -3.00 -0.09
C MET A 55 3.65 -2.63 -1.55
N PHE A 56 2.55 -1.91 -1.81
CA PHE A 56 2.27 -1.35 -3.15
C PHE A 56 3.32 -0.31 -3.53
N ILE A 57 3.71 0.53 -2.58
CA ILE A 57 4.75 1.54 -2.80
C ILE A 57 6.10 0.87 -3.06
N LEU A 58 6.45 -0.16 -2.28
CA LEU A 58 7.69 -0.91 -2.50
C LEU A 58 7.71 -1.58 -3.89
N PHE A 59 6.60 -2.21 -4.28
CA PHE A 59 6.46 -2.76 -5.63
C PHE A 59 6.65 -1.68 -6.69
N GLY A 60 5.99 -0.53 -6.55
CA GLY A 60 6.14 0.60 -7.45
C GLY A 60 7.58 1.08 -7.57
N ILE A 61 8.29 1.25 -6.44
CA ILE A 61 9.71 1.67 -6.42
C ILE A 61 10.57 0.70 -7.23
N ILE A 62 10.37 -0.61 -7.04
CA ILE A 62 11.14 -1.63 -7.75
C ILE A 62 10.75 -1.66 -9.24
N ALA A 63 9.46 -1.63 -9.56
CA ALA A 63 8.94 -1.71 -10.92
C ALA A 63 9.38 -0.51 -11.79
N ASN A 64 9.41 0.69 -11.22
CA ASN A 64 9.87 1.89 -11.94
C ASN A 64 11.39 1.90 -12.17
N LYS A 65 12.15 1.00 -11.52
CA LYS A 65 13.58 0.77 -11.77
C LYS A 65 13.85 -0.43 -12.69
N TYR A 66 12.81 -1.08 -13.20
CA TYR A 66 12.94 -2.21 -14.10
C TYR A 66 13.63 -1.78 -15.39
N ASN A 67 14.70 -2.49 -15.77
CA ASN A 67 15.38 -2.24 -17.02
C ASN A 67 14.98 -3.32 -18.04
N PRO A 68 14.24 -2.97 -19.12
CA PRO A 68 13.76 -3.95 -20.10
C PRO A 68 14.90 -4.61 -20.89
N LYS A 69 16.06 -3.93 -21.03
CA LYS A 69 17.24 -4.52 -21.69
C LYS A 69 17.86 -5.65 -20.86
N TYR A 70 17.82 -5.54 -19.54
CA TYR A 70 18.40 -6.54 -18.64
C TYR A 70 17.36 -7.57 -18.14
N GLY A 71 16.08 -7.22 -18.17
CA GLY A 71 15.01 -8.08 -17.67
C GLY A 71 14.85 -8.05 -16.15
N TYR A 72 15.44 -7.07 -15.46
CA TYR A 72 15.35 -6.93 -14.00
C TYR A 72 15.67 -5.51 -13.53
N ALA A 73 15.26 -5.20 -12.30
CA ALA A 73 15.74 -4.07 -11.51
C ALA A 73 16.84 -4.55 -10.55
N PHE A 74 17.87 -3.75 -10.29
CA PHE A 74 18.98 -4.11 -9.39
C PHE A 74 19.29 -3.06 -8.30
N PRO A 75 18.28 -2.42 -7.67
CA PRO A 75 18.55 -1.52 -6.56
C PRO A 75 19.14 -2.29 -5.37
N THR A 76 20.14 -1.69 -4.71
CA THR A 76 20.65 -2.22 -3.45
C THR A 76 19.60 -2.09 -2.35
N HIS A 77 19.70 -2.91 -1.29
CA HIS A 77 18.83 -2.74 -0.12
C HIS A 77 18.94 -1.34 0.50
N TYR A 78 20.10 -0.68 0.45
CA TYR A 78 20.27 0.68 0.98
C TYR A 78 19.50 1.72 0.17
N GLN A 79 19.51 1.61 -1.18
CA GLN A 79 18.69 2.46 -2.05
C GLN A 79 17.20 2.24 -1.78
N LEU A 80 16.78 0.97 -1.68
CA LEU A 80 15.40 0.65 -1.33
C LEU A 80 15.02 1.19 0.06
N MET A 81 15.90 1.10 1.05
CA MET A 81 15.63 1.67 2.39
C MET A 81 15.49 3.18 2.36
N ALA A 82 16.31 3.88 1.57
CA ALA A 82 16.25 5.33 1.44
C ALA A 82 14.93 5.79 0.80
N GLU A 83 14.49 5.13 -0.28
CA GLU A 83 13.27 5.50 -1.01
C GLU A 83 12.01 4.99 -0.30
N TYR A 84 12.05 3.77 0.24
CA TYR A 84 10.91 3.15 0.90
C TYR A 84 10.73 3.64 2.35
N ASN A 85 11.77 4.23 2.93
CA ASN A 85 11.81 4.74 4.30
C ASN A 85 11.39 3.71 5.35
N LYS A 86 11.93 2.50 5.26
CA LYS A 86 11.72 1.41 6.22
C LYS A 86 13.03 0.80 6.67
N SER A 87 13.01 0.19 7.86
CA SER A 87 14.16 -0.57 8.36
C SER A 87 14.42 -1.79 7.47
N ILE A 88 15.67 -2.27 7.49
CA ILE A 88 16.08 -3.45 6.70
C ILE A 88 15.22 -4.69 6.97
N ASN A 89 14.77 -4.87 8.22
CA ASN A 89 13.95 -6.02 8.61
C ASN A 89 12.55 -5.94 7.98
N VAL A 90 11.93 -4.75 8.00
CA VAL A 90 10.63 -4.53 7.35
C VAL A 90 10.76 -4.66 5.84
N LEU A 91 11.78 -4.05 5.24
CA LEU A 91 12.06 -4.16 3.81
C LEU A 91 12.16 -5.62 3.37
N ARG A 92 13.00 -6.43 4.03
CA ARG A 92 13.17 -7.86 3.72
C ARG A 92 11.87 -8.65 3.90
N SER A 93 11.10 -8.35 4.95
CA SER A 93 9.81 -8.99 5.18
C SER A 93 8.80 -8.67 4.07
N HIS A 94 8.78 -7.42 3.61
CA HIS A 94 7.87 -6.98 2.56
C HIS A 94 8.28 -7.54 1.19
N ILE A 95 9.57 -7.58 0.87
CA ILE A 95 10.10 -8.28 -0.32
C ILE A 95 9.67 -9.75 -0.30
N ARG A 96 9.85 -10.45 0.83
CA ARG A 96 9.41 -11.84 0.97
C ARG A 96 7.91 -12.01 0.74
N LYS A 97 7.08 -11.11 1.28
CA LYS A 97 5.63 -11.16 1.06
C LYS A 97 5.26 -10.92 -0.41
N LEU A 98 5.92 -9.97 -1.08
CA LEU A 98 5.72 -9.72 -2.52
C LEU A 98 6.11 -10.95 -3.37
N VAL A 99 7.17 -11.67 -2.99
CA VAL A 99 7.54 -12.95 -3.62
C VAL A 99 6.51 -14.04 -3.35
N GLU A 100 6.08 -14.20 -2.10
CA GLU A 100 5.10 -15.20 -1.67
C GLU A 100 3.78 -15.09 -2.45
N VAL A 101 3.31 -13.85 -2.71
CA VAL A 101 2.07 -13.62 -3.45
C VAL A 101 2.27 -13.56 -4.96
N GLY A 102 3.50 -13.73 -5.45
CA GLY A 102 3.83 -13.81 -6.88
C GLY A 102 3.96 -12.47 -7.60
N LEU A 103 4.05 -11.35 -6.88
CA LEU A 103 4.27 -10.03 -7.48
C LEU A 103 5.75 -9.73 -7.76
N LEU A 104 6.66 -10.54 -7.21
CA LEU A 104 8.10 -10.31 -7.34
C LEU A 104 8.85 -11.63 -7.44
N SER A 105 9.91 -11.66 -8.23
CA SER A 105 10.96 -12.68 -8.12
C SER A 105 12.28 -12.04 -7.74
N VAL A 106 13.06 -12.73 -6.92
CA VAL A 106 14.40 -12.32 -6.52
C VAL A 106 15.40 -13.31 -7.08
N GLN A 107 16.31 -12.83 -7.90
CA GLN A 107 17.44 -13.58 -8.42
C GLN A 107 18.70 -13.11 -7.68
N THR A 108 19.59 -14.03 -7.33
CA THR A 108 20.95 -13.69 -6.91
C THR A 108 21.80 -13.53 -8.17
N ALA A 109 22.39 -12.37 -8.40
CA ALA A 109 23.28 -12.19 -9.53
C ALA A 109 24.51 -13.09 -9.35
N ASN A 110 24.90 -13.81 -10.41
CA ASN A 110 26.16 -14.58 -10.45
C ASN A 110 27.41 -13.68 -10.41
N THR A 111 27.22 -12.35 -10.48
CA THR A 111 28.30 -11.36 -10.58
C THR A 111 28.02 -10.21 -9.59
N GLY A 112 28.43 -10.41 -8.35
CA GLY A 112 28.27 -9.45 -7.25
C GLY A 112 27.04 -9.75 -6.38
N ASN A 113 27.19 -9.66 -5.06
CA ASN A 113 26.20 -10.05 -4.04
C ASN A 113 24.89 -9.22 -4.02
N ASN A 114 24.55 -8.52 -5.10
CA ASN A 114 23.31 -7.75 -5.21
C ASN A 114 22.15 -8.63 -5.70
N HIS A 115 20.98 -8.35 -5.14
CA HIS A 115 19.74 -8.95 -5.62
C HIS A 115 19.26 -8.26 -6.90
N CYS A 116 18.82 -9.07 -7.85
CA CYS A 116 18.07 -8.64 -9.01
C CYS A 116 16.59 -8.96 -8.77
N TYR A 117 15.71 -8.02 -9.07
CA TYR A 117 14.29 -8.09 -8.83
C TYR A 117 13.54 -8.06 -10.15
N VAL A 118 12.61 -9.00 -10.33
CA VAL A 118 11.71 -9.05 -11.48
C VAL A 118 10.29 -8.81 -10.97
N PRO A 119 9.71 -7.62 -11.20
CA PRO A 119 8.31 -7.36 -10.89
C PRO A 119 7.42 -8.12 -11.88
N HIS A 120 6.33 -8.71 -11.38
CA HIS A 120 5.34 -9.39 -12.21
C HIS A 120 4.05 -8.58 -12.30
N GLU A 121 3.32 -8.73 -13.40
CA GLU A 121 2.01 -8.13 -13.55
C GLU A 121 1.05 -8.67 -12.47
N PRO A 122 0.31 -7.81 -11.77
CA PRO A 122 -0.69 -8.28 -10.82
C PRO A 122 -1.82 -9.00 -11.54
N LEU A 123 -2.35 -10.05 -10.91
CA LEU A 123 -3.47 -10.82 -11.41
C LEU A 123 -4.74 -9.97 -11.53
N THR A 124 -5.57 -10.31 -12.51
CA THR A 124 -6.96 -9.82 -12.56
C THR A 124 -7.73 -10.26 -11.31
N LYS A 125 -8.87 -9.62 -11.03
CA LYS A 125 -9.69 -9.94 -9.85
C LYS A 125 -10.13 -11.40 -9.82
N GLU A 126 -10.53 -11.92 -10.97
CA GLU A 126 -11.00 -13.29 -11.16
C GLU A 126 -9.89 -14.30 -10.90
N GLU A 127 -8.73 -14.11 -11.53
CA GLU A 127 -7.55 -14.97 -11.34
C GLU A 127 -7.05 -14.91 -9.90
N PHE A 128 -7.03 -13.70 -9.32
CA PHE A 128 -6.60 -13.47 -7.95
C PHE A 128 -7.46 -14.25 -6.96
N PHE A 129 -8.78 -14.16 -7.03
CA PHE A 129 -9.66 -14.90 -6.11
C PHE A 129 -9.65 -16.41 -6.35
N LYS A 130 -9.43 -16.85 -7.59
CA LYS A 130 -9.19 -18.27 -7.88
C LYS A 130 -7.93 -18.78 -7.20
N LYS A 131 -6.84 -18.01 -7.23
CA LYS A 131 -5.55 -18.37 -6.63
C LYS A 131 -5.51 -18.20 -5.11
N PHE A 132 -6.24 -17.22 -4.58
CA PHE A 132 -6.31 -16.89 -3.15
C PHE A 132 -7.76 -16.91 -2.62
N PRO A 133 -8.38 -18.09 -2.43
CA PRO A 133 -9.74 -18.19 -1.90
C PRO A 133 -9.93 -17.55 -0.52
N CYS A 134 -8.87 -17.52 0.31
CA CYS A 134 -8.89 -16.83 1.60
C CYS A 134 -9.14 -15.32 1.44
N ALA A 135 -8.51 -14.69 0.44
CA ALA A 135 -8.67 -13.28 0.14
C ALA A 135 -10.10 -12.98 -0.34
N LYS A 136 -10.71 -13.89 -1.11
CA LYS A 136 -12.12 -13.78 -1.50
C LYS A 136 -13.05 -13.75 -0.27
N ARG A 137 -12.83 -14.64 0.70
CA ARG A 137 -13.63 -14.64 1.95
C ARG A 137 -13.49 -13.33 2.72
N ASN A 138 -12.28 -12.78 2.81
CA ASN A 138 -12.02 -11.50 3.45
C ASN A 138 -12.74 -10.35 2.74
N TYR A 139 -12.68 -10.31 1.40
CA TYR A 139 -13.41 -9.36 0.58
C TYR A 139 -14.92 -9.44 0.79
N ASP A 140 -15.51 -10.63 0.63
CA ASP A 140 -16.96 -10.84 0.75
C ASP A 140 -17.47 -10.41 2.13
N LYS A 141 -16.73 -10.76 3.20
CA LYS A 141 -17.04 -10.36 4.57
C LYS A 141 -17.03 -8.83 4.72
N LYS A 142 -16.02 -8.15 4.14
CA LYS A 142 -15.91 -6.70 4.23
C LYS A 142 -17.00 -6.00 3.43
N MET A 143 -17.30 -6.46 2.22
CA MET A 143 -18.35 -5.88 1.38
C MET A 143 -19.72 -5.99 2.05
N LYS A 144 -20.07 -7.16 2.61
CA LYS A 144 -21.30 -7.34 3.38
C LYS A 144 -21.38 -6.39 4.57
N TRP A 145 -20.27 -6.17 5.27
CA TRP A 145 -20.23 -5.22 6.38
C TRP A 145 -20.46 -3.78 5.93
N ILE A 146 -19.87 -3.38 4.78
CA ILE A 146 -20.06 -2.04 4.21
C ILE A 146 -21.52 -1.84 3.83
N GLU A 147 -22.11 -2.78 3.09
CA GLU A 147 -23.51 -2.72 2.65
C GLU A 147 -24.49 -2.57 3.83
N VAL A 148 -24.29 -3.34 4.90
CA VAL A 148 -25.11 -3.25 6.11
C VAL A 148 -24.97 -1.88 6.79
N ARG A 149 -23.76 -1.32 6.82
CA ARG A 149 -23.50 0.01 7.39
C ARG A 149 -24.12 1.12 6.54
N GLU A 150 -23.91 1.08 5.23
CA GLU A 150 -24.44 2.04 4.28
C GLU A 150 -25.97 2.10 4.38
N ARG A 151 -26.65 0.94 4.38
CA ARG A 151 -28.11 0.88 4.57
C ARG A 151 -28.57 1.54 5.88
N LYS A 152 -27.83 1.33 6.97
CA LYS A 152 -28.16 1.91 8.28
C LYS A 152 -27.96 3.43 8.30
N ASP A 153 -26.89 3.91 7.68
CA ASP A 153 -26.56 5.34 7.67
C ASP A 153 -27.50 6.11 6.73
N HIS A 154 -27.82 5.56 5.54
CA HIS A 154 -28.78 6.15 4.62
C HIS A 154 -30.24 6.07 5.13
N GLY A 155 -30.60 5.04 5.91
CA GLY A 155 -31.90 4.97 6.57
C GLY A 155 -32.12 6.12 7.56
N LYS A 156 -31.10 6.45 8.35
CA LYS A 156 -31.12 7.57 9.29
C LYS A 156 -31.18 8.94 8.61
N LEU A 157 -30.51 9.08 7.45
CA LEU A 157 -30.58 10.32 6.66
C LEU A 157 -32.00 10.56 6.11
N ARG A 158 -32.73 9.51 5.73
CA ARG A 158 -34.15 9.63 5.33
C ARG A 158 -35.05 10.07 6.47
N GLU A 159 -34.90 9.48 7.66
CA GLU A 159 -35.64 9.88 8.86
C GLU A 159 -35.35 11.36 9.23
N SER A 160 -34.11 11.84 9.09
CA SER A 160 -33.78 13.26 9.36
C SER A 160 -34.30 14.27 8.34
N HIS A 161 -34.83 13.80 7.20
CA HIS A 161 -35.43 14.66 6.16
C HIS A 161 -36.97 14.54 6.11
N GLU A 162 -37.59 13.75 6.98
CA GLU A 162 -39.04 13.56 7.09
C GLU A 162 -39.69 14.29 8.28
N ASP A 163 -38.97 15.19 8.96
CA ASP A 163 -39.58 16.22 9.83
C ASP A 163 -39.74 17.54 9.04
N PRO A 164 -40.84 17.75 8.28
CA PRO A 164 -41.28 19.09 7.96
C PRO A 164 -41.82 19.69 9.25
N GLU A 165 -41.08 20.62 9.86
CA GLU A 165 -41.69 21.51 10.84
C GLU A 165 -42.86 22.22 10.15
N GLU A 166 -44.07 21.81 10.55
CA GLU A 166 -45.25 22.65 10.56
C GLU A 166 -44.91 23.94 11.32
N PHE A 167 -44.39 24.94 10.62
CA PHE A 167 -44.52 26.33 11.05
C PHE A 167 -45.68 26.94 10.30
N SER A 168 -46.87 26.77 10.88
CA SER A 168 -47.99 27.66 10.65
C SER A 168 -47.73 28.99 11.39
N PHE A 169 -47.76 30.08 10.64
CA PHE A 169 -48.07 31.43 11.15
C PHE A 169 -49.02 32.10 10.17
#